data_AF-A0A699TD07-F1
#
_entry.id   AF-A0A699TD07-F1
#
_cell.length_a   1.000
_cell.length_b   1.000
_cell.length_c   1.000
_cell.angle_alpha   90.00
_cell.angle_beta   90.00
_cell.angle_gamma   90.00
#
_symmetry.space_group_name_H-M   'P 1'
#
loop_
_entity.id
_entity.type
_entity.pdbx_description
1 polymer ?
#
loop_
_entity_poly.entity_id
_entity_poly.type
_entity_poly.pdbx_seq_one_letter_code
_entity_poly.pdbx_strand_id
1 'polypeptide(L)' 'MDVKTAFLNEILKEEVYVGQPPGFVSKQYSDHVYALDKALYGLKQAPRAWYDVLS' A
#
# COMPACT_ATOMS: atom_id res chain seq x y z
N MET A 1 7.95 -18.73 -5.20
CA MET A 1 7.33 -17.58 -4.52
C MET A 1 6.29 -17.00 -5.47
N ASP A 2 5.01 -17.00 -5.10
CA ASP A 2 4.02 -16.25 -5.88
C ASP A 2 4.21 -14.76 -5.58
N VAL A 3 4.72 -14.04 -6.58
CA VAL A 3 5.08 -12.63 -6.47
C VAL A 3 3.86 -11.77 -6.14
N LYS A 4 2.64 -12.19 -6.50
CA LYS A 4 1.41 -11.42 -6.23
C LYS A 4 1.00 -11.48 -4.76
N THR A 5 1.16 -12.64 -4.11
CA THR A 5 0.80 -12.83 -2.70
C THR A 5 1.87 -12.29 -1.75
N ALA A 6 3.11 -12.24 -2.22
CA ALA A 6 4.22 -11.60 -1.53
C ALA A 6 3.97 -10.11 -1.25
N PHE A 7 3.54 -9.34 -2.26
CA PHE A 7 3.28 -7.91 -2.08
C PHE A 7 2.15 -7.63 -1.09
N LEU A 8 1.07 -8.41 -1.11
CA LEU A 8 -0.10 -8.18 -0.26
C LEU A 8 0.16 -8.37 1.24
N ASN A 9 1.23 -9.09 1.61
CA ASN A 9 1.58 -9.38 3.00
C ASN A 9 2.81 -8.61 3.50
N GLU A 10 3.46 -7.86 2.63
CA GLU A 10 4.65 -7.09 2.96
C GLU A 10 4.26 -5.77 3.62
N ILE A 11 4.87 -5.50 4.79
CA ILE A 11 4.71 -4.23 5.50
C ILE A 11 5.48 -3.17 4.71
N LEU A 12 4.82 -2.04 4.42
CA LEU A 12 5.47 -0.93 3.75
C LEU A 12 6.51 -0.30 4.69
N LYS A 13 7.78 -0.25 4.26
CA LYS A 13 8.84 0.47 4.98
C LYS A 13 8.69 1.99 4.86
N GLU A 14 8.06 2.45 3.78
CA GLU A 14 7.76 3.87 3.52
C GLU A 14 6.29 4.14 3.83
N GLU A 15 5.98 5.29 4.43
CA GLU A 15 4.59 5.73 4.59
C GLU A 15 4.00 6.12 3.23
N VAL A 16 3.03 5.33 2.77
CA VAL A 16 2.32 5.59 1.51
C VAL A 16 0.91 6.05 1.83
N TYR A 17 0.57 7.24 1.36
CA TYR A 17 -0.78 7.77 1.44
C TYR A 17 -1.50 7.66 0.09
N VAL A 18 -2.78 7.29 0.13
CA VAL A 18 -3.64 7.21 -1.04
C VAL A 18 -4.91 8.04 -0.83
N GLY A 19 -5.40 8.63 -1.91
CA GLY A 19 -6.70 9.29 -1.91
C GLY A 19 -7.82 8.32 -1.55
N GLN A 20 -8.91 8.83 -0.98
CA GLN A 20 -10.04 7.99 -0.58
C GLN A 20 -10.66 7.33 -1.81
N PRO A 21 -10.75 5.99 -1.84
CA PRO A 21 -11.34 5.31 -2.97
C PRO A 21 -12.85 5.60 -3.05
N PRO A 22 -13.41 5.64 -4.26
CA PRO A 22 -14.83 5.86 -4.45
C PRO A 22 -15.63 4.77 -3.73
N GLY A 23 -16.56 5.16 -2.86
CA GLY A 23 -17.36 4.27 -2.02
C GLY A 23 -16.82 4.03 -0.60
N PHE A 24 -15.59 4.48 -0.31
CA PHE A 24 -14.99 4.43 1.03
C PHE A 24 -14.68 5.83 1.60
N VAL A 25 -15.29 6.86 1.01
CA VAL A 25 -15.09 8.25 1.43
C VAL A 25 -15.71 8.50 2.79
N SER A 26 -14.94 9.01 3.74
CA SER A 26 -15.44 9.37 5.07
C SER A 26 -16.28 10.64 5.00
N LYS A 27 -17.51 10.60 5.53
CA LYS A 27 -18.39 11.78 5.60
C LYS A 27 -17.90 12.85 6.59
N GLN A 28 -17.15 12.45 7.62
CA GLN A 28 -16.60 13.37 8.62
C GLN A 28 -15.25 13.96 8.18
N TYR A 29 -14.52 13.23 7.34
CA TYR A 29 -13.15 13.56 6.94
C TYR A 29 -13.02 13.44 5.42
N SER A 30 -13.79 14.21 4.67
CA SER A 30 -13.82 14.13 3.20
C SER A 30 -12.47 14.41 2.54
N ASP A 31 -11.65 15.24 3.19
CA ASP A 31 -10.41 15.76 2.63
C ASP A 31 -9.17 14.98 3.10
N HIS A 32 -9.36 13.89 3.84
CA HIS A 32 -8.25 13.09 4.36
C HIS A 32 -7.75 12.07 3.34
N VAL A 33 -6.52 11.64 3.51
CA VAL A 33 -5.92 10.53 2.76
C VAL A 33 -5.80 9.31 3.68
N TYR A 34 -5.82 8.11 3.11
CA TYR A 34 -5.59 6.87 3.84
C TYR A 34 -4.12 6.49 3.81
N ALA A 35 -3.56 6.14 4.96
CA ALA A 35 -2.26 5.50 5.04
C ALA A 35 -2.39 4.01 4.70
N LEU A 36 -1.47 3.47 3.91
CA LEU A 36 -1.38 2.05 3.61
C LEU A 36 -0.42 1.36 4.58
N ASP A 37 -0.92 0.39 5.32
CA ASP A 37 -0.09 -0.45 6.20
C ASP A 37 0.62 -1.58 5.43
N LYS A 38 0.10 -1.96 4.26
CA LYS A 38 0.59 -3.07 3.44
C LYS A 38 0.72 -2.68 1.98
N ALA A 39 1.67 -3.29 1.29
CA ALA A 39 1.88 -3.01 -0.12
C ALA A 39 0.69 -3.54 -0.96
N LEU A 40 0.11 -2.66 -1.77
CA LEU A 40 -0.91 -3.03 -2.75
C LEU A 40 -0.25 -3.41 -4.07
N TYR A 41 -0.82 -4.40 -4.75
CA TYR A 41 -0.38 -4.78 -6.08
C TYR A 41 -0.47 -3.59 -7.05
N GLY A 42 0.58 -3.38 -7.85
CA GLY A 42 0.66 -2.28 -8.81
C GLY A 42 1.16 -0.95 -8.24
N LEU A 43 1.45 -0.88 -6.93
CA LEU A 43 2.13 0.28 -6.37
C LEU A 43 3.60 0.29 -6.84
N LYS A 44 4.07 1.43 -7.37
CA LYS A 44 5.48 1.58 -7.82
C LYS A 44 6.51 1.29 -6.72
N GLN A 45 6.11 1.40 -5.46
CA GLN A 45 6.96 1.12 -4.31
C GLN A 45 6.97 -0.35 -3.89
N ALA A 46 5.98 -1.15 -4.31
CA ALA A 46 5.91 -2.57 -3.96
C ALA A 46 7.17 -3.35 -4.41
N PRO A 47 7.74 -3.16 -5.63
CA PRO A 47 8.97 -3.83 -6.02
C PRO A 47 10.20 -3.47 -5.17
N ARG A 48 10.24 -2.27 -4.57
CA ARG A 48 11.37 -1.84 -3.72
C ARG A 48 11.37 -2.55 -2.38
N ALA A 49 10.19 -2.67 -1.77
CA ALA A 49 10.02 -3.43 -0.53
C ALA A 49 10.52 -4.89 -0.72
N TRP A 50 10.17 -5.51 -1.85
CA TRP A 50 10.59 -6.88 -2.15
C TRP A 50 12.11 -7.08 -2.25
N TYR A 51 12.84 -6.14 -2.88
CA TYR A 51 14.31 -6.23 -2.95
C TYR A 51 14.96 -6.15 -1.57
N ASP A 52 14.36 -5.37 -0.69
CA ASP A 52 14.79 -5.15 0.69
C ASP A 52 14.58 -6.37 1.61
N VAL A 53 13.65 -7.27 1.28
CA VAL A 53 13.37 -8.51 2.02
C VAL A 53 14.18 -9.70 1.50
N LEU A 54 14.67 -9.64 0.26
CA LEU A 54 15.48 -10.70 -0.35
C LEU A 54 17.00 -10.56 -0.13
N SER A 55 17.47 -9.44 0.44
CA SER A 55 18.87 -9.24 0.84
C SER A 55 19.12 -9.66 2.28
#